data_AF-A0A947EFJ2-F1
#
_entry.id   AF-A0A947EFJ2-F1
#
_cell.length_a   1.000
_cell.length_b   1.000
_cell.length_c   1.000
_cell.angle_alpha   90.00
_cell.angle_beta   90.00
_cell.angle_gamma   90.00
#
_symmetry.space_group_name_H-M   'P 1'
#
loop_
_entity.id
_entity.type
_entity.pdbx_description
1 polymer ?
#
loop_
_entity_poly.entity_id
_entity_poly.type
_entity_poly.pdbx_seq_one_letter_code
_entity_poly.pdbx_strand_id
1 'polypeptide(L)'
;MMQLDFVNIGAAKSGTTTLHDILIQHPELCIPAEKDFHYFDNDVNYEKGSNWYKSYFDSCKDSGKRGEIAATYLYSKAAAARLANDVGSDLKIIALLRNPAHRAYSEYMHLKRSHVELDLNAYYNKHKTIDLQMPHYNEIIDRGFYAR
;
A
#
# COMPACT_ATOMS: atom_id res chain seq x y z
N MET A 1 18.22 -6.49 -14.37
CA MET A 1 17.04 -6.19 -13.53
C MET A 1 16.89 -4.68 -13.47
N MET A 2 15.67 -4.14 -13.47
CA MET A 2 15.49 -2.73 -13.13
C MET A 2 15.74 -2.59 -11.63
N GLN A 3 16.57 -1.62 -11.24
CA GLN A 3 16.89 -1.38 -9.85
C GLN A 3 15.82 -0.44 -9.28
N LEU A 4 14.93 -0.99 -8.44
CA LEU A 4 14.09 -0.20 -7.54
C LEU A 4 14.95 0.13 -6.32
N ASP A 5 15.17 1.40 -6.03
CA ASP A 5 16.09 1.83 -4.95
C ASP A 5 15.38 1.85 -3.60
N PHE A 6 14.09 2.18 -3.58
CA PHE A 6 13.28 2.17 -2.38
C PHE A 6 11.80 1.90 -2.65
N VAL A 7 11.11 1.40 -1.63
CA VAL A 7 9.67 1.21 -1.66
C VAL A 7 9.07 1.67 -0.34
N ASN A 8 8.02 2.49 -0.41
CA ASN A 8 7.10 2.64 0.70
C ASN A 8 6.05 1.52 0.62
N ILE A 9 6.03 0.63 1.61
CA ILE A 9 5.12 -0.52 1.63
C ILE A 9 3.75 -0.19 2.26
N GLY A 10 3.49 1.07 2.58
CA GLY A 10 2.31 1.50 3.32
C GLY A 10 2.64 2.03 4.69
N ALA A 11 1.71 2.06 5.62
CA ALA A 11 0.36 1.49 5.57
C ALA A 11 -0.69 2.37 4.86
N ALA A 12 -1.69 1.72 4.24
CA ALA A 12 -2.93 2.38 3.85
C ALA A 12 -3.48 3.29 4.96
N LYS A 13 -4.02 4.46 4.58
CA LYS A 13 -4.60 5.48 5.48
C LYS A 13 -3.62 6.15 6.44
N SER A 14 -2.31 6.01 6.19
CA SER A 14 -1.24 6.63 6.97
C SER A 14 -0.53 7.78 6.24
N GLY A 15 -1.13 8.33 5.18
CA GLY A 15 -0.57 9.50 4.45
C GLY A 15 0.32 9.15 3.26
N THR A 16 0.22 7.93 2.72
CA THR A 16 1.02 7.46 1.58
C THR A 16 0.82 8.29 0.31
N THR A 17 -0.40 8.78 0.05
CA THR A 17 -0.67 9.68 -1.09
C THR A 17 0.07 11.01 -0.92
N THR A 18 -0.01 11.62 0.26
CA THR A 18 0.73 12.86 0.55
C THR A 18 2.25 12.65 0.42
N LEU A 19 2.77 11.51 0.87
CA LEU A 19 4.17 11.17 0.66
C LEU A 19 4.52 11.07 -0.84
N HIS A 20 3.69 10.37 -1.62
CA HIS A 20 3.88 10.26 -3.08
C HIS A 20 3.88 11.64 -3.75
N ASP A 21 2.90 12.48 -3.42
CA ASP A 21 2.79 13.85 -3.94
C ASP A 21 4.03 14.69 -3.61
N ILE A 22 4.64 14.49 -2.44
CA ILE A 22 5.87 15.18 -2.05
C ILE A 22 7.08 14.62 -2.82
N LEU A 23 7.24 13.30 -2.87
CA LEU A 23 8.43 12.66 -3.43
C LEU A 23 8.52 12.82 -4.96
N ILE A 24 7.39 12.83 -5.67
CA ILE A 24 7.39 13.00 -7.13
C ILE A 24 7.93 14.38 -7.57
N GLN A 25 7.93 15.36 -6.67
CA GLN A 25 8.47 16.70 -6.94
C GLN A 25 10.01 16.77 -6.78
N HIS A 26 10.66 15.73 -6.23
CA HIS A 26 12.07 15.77 -5.93
C HIS A 26 12.93 15.52 -7.18
N PRO A 27 13.89 16.40 -7.53
CA PRO A 27 14.61 16.34 -8.80
C PRO A 27 15.54 15.13 -8.97
N GLU A 28 15.94 14.51 -7.85
CA GLU A 28 16.80 13.32 -7.84
C GLU A 28 16.04 11.99 -7.70
N LEU A 29 14.71 12.03 -7.62
CA LEU A 29 13.87 10.84 -7.53
C LEU A 29 13.12 10.63 -8.83
N CYS A 30 12.93 9.37 -9.20
CA CYS A 30 11.93 8.98 -10.17
C CYS A 30 10.82 8.20 -9.47
N ILE A 31 9.67 8.85 -9.34
CA ILE A 31 8.43 8.26 -8.84
C ILE A 31 7.43 8.33 -10.00
N PRO A 32 6.77 7.22 -10.39
CA PRO A 32 5.75 7.31 -11.42
C PRO A 32 4.57 8.17 -10.96
N ALA A 33 3.91 8.84 -11.92
CA ALA A 33 2.75 9.70 -11.63
C ALA A 33 1.54 8.90 -11.12
N GLU A 34 1.33 7.71 -11.68
CA GLU A 34 0.37 6.76 -11.14
C GLU A 34 0.94 6.08 -9.89
N LYS A 35 0.07 5.65 -8.98
CA LYS A 35 0.43 5.04 -7.70
C LYS A 35 -0.34 3.74 -7.51
N ASP A 36 0.15 2.84 -6.65
CA ASP A 36 -0.47 1.56 -6.33
C ASP A 36 -0.68 0.67 -7.58
N PHE A 37 0.39 0.36 -8.32
CA PHE A 37 0.34 -0.54 -9.49
C PHE A 37 -0.07 -1.97 -9.14
N HIS A 38 0.00 -2.31 -7.86
CA HIS A 38 -0.24 -3.64 -7.34
C HIS A 38 0.60 -4.71 -8.05
N TYR A 39 1.85 -4.42 -8.40
CA TYR A 39 2.67 -5.39 -9.15
C TYR A 39 3.10 -6.56 -8.27
N PHE A 40 3.57 -6.27 -7.06
CA PHE A 40 4.11 -7.30 -6.17
C PHE A 40 3.02 -7.98 -5.31
N ASP A 41 1.86 -7.36 -5.07
CA ASP A 41 0.80 -7.91 -4.22
C ASP A 41 -0.42 -8.48 -4.97
N ASN A 42 -0.48 -8.36 -6.31
CA ASN A 42 -1.57 -8.91 -7.13
C ASN A 42 -1.01 -9.88 -8.19
N ASP A 43 -1.51 -11.12 -8.19
CA ASP A 43 -1.00 -12.18 -9.06
C ASP A 43 -1.22 -11.88 -10.55
N VAL A 44 -2.38 -11.33 -10.91
CA VAL A 44 -2.70 -10.96 -12.30
C VAL A 44 -1.74 -9.89 -12.82
N ASN A 45 -1.40 -8.90 -11.99
CA ASN A 45 -0.42 -7.87 -12.37
C ASN A 45 1.00 -8.42 -12.39
N TYR A 46 1.35 -9.30 -11.46
CA TYR A 46 2.66 -9.95 -11.42
C TYR A 46 2.92 -10.78 -12.68
N GLU A 47 1.92 -11.51 -13.15
CA GLU A 47 1.95 -12.33 -14.38
C GLU A 47 2.17 -11.53 -15.67
N LYS A 48 1.84 -10.22 -15.69
CA LYS A 48 2.17 -9.33 -16.82
C LYS A 48 3.68 -9.16 -17.00
N GLY A 49 4.47 -9.55 -16.00
CA GLY A 49 5.92 -9.64 -16.06
C GLY A 49 6.65 -8.32 -15.85
N SER A 50 7.96 -8.42 -15.66
CA SER A 50 8.78 -7.27 -15.25
C SER A 50 8.78 -6.12 -16.25
N ASN A 51 8.55 -6.37 -17.55
CA ASN A 51 8.51 -5.29 -18.54
C ASN A 51 7.27 -4.39 -18.38
N TRP A 52 6.13 -4.97 -17.98
CA TRP A 52 4.94 -4.18 -17.64
C TRP A 52 5.16 -3.31 -16.39
N TYR A 53 5.87 -3.84 -15.39
CA TYR A 53 6.26 -3.04 -14.23
C TYR A 53 7.24 -1.91 -14.60
N LYS A 54 8.22 -2.21 -15.44
CA LYS A 54 9.22 -1.23 -15.90
C LYS A 54 8.62 -0.07 -16.67
N SER A 55 7.52 -0.28 -17.42
CA SER A 55 6.93 0.79 -18.22
C SER A 55 6.39 1.96 -17.38
N TYR A 56 6.08 1.73 -16.10
CA TYR A 56 5.73 2.81 -15.17
C TYR A 56 6.90 3.78 -14.93
N PHE A 57 8.14 3.34 -15.17
CA PHE A 57 9.37 4.10 -14.98
C PHE A 57 9.97 4.60 -16.31
N ASP A 58 9.25 4.51 -17.43
CA ASP A 58 9.78 4.93 -18.75
C ASP A 58 10.05 6.44 -18.82
N SER A 59 9.38 7.25 -17.99
CA SER A 59 9.63 8.69 -17.86
C SER A 59 10.84 9.03 -16.99
N CYS A 60 11.48 8.03 -16.37
CA CYS A 60 12.65 8.25 -15.52
C CYS A 60 13.88 8.66 -16.32
N LYS A 61 14.55 9.71 -15.86
CA LYS A 61 15.92 10.01 -16.28
C LYS A 61 16.88 8.95 -15.75
N ASP A 62 17.97 8.70 -16.46
CA ASP A 62 18.95 7.65 -16.14
C ASP A 62 19.61 7.78 -14.75
N SER A 63 19.61 8.98 -14.15
CA SER A 63 20.29 9.28 -12.88
C SER A 63 19.40 9.36 -11.64
N GLY A 64 18.07 9.26 -11.78
CA GLY A 64 17.15 9.39 -10.65
C GLY A 64 16.98 8.08 -9.87
N LYS A 65 16.95 8.15 -8.54
CA LYS A 65 16.63 6.98 -7.70
C LYS A 65 15.16 6.60 -7.90
N ARG A 66 14.91 5.34 -8.23
CA ARG A 66 13.56 4.82 -8.50
C ARG A 66 12.86 4.44 -7.21
N GLY A 67 11.66 4.97 -7.02
CA GLY A 67 10.84 4.69 -5.84
C GLY A 67 9.41 4.29 -6.18
N GLU A 68 8.84 3.40 -5.37
CA GLU A 68 7.43 3.01 -5.45
C GLU A 68 6.73 3.28 -4.11
N ILE A 69 5.47 3.73 -4.17
CA ILE A 69 4.63 3.94 -3.00
C ILE A 69 3.42 3.01 -3.12
N ALA A 70 3.48 1.86 -2.46
CA ALA A 70 2.48 0.80 -2.54
C ALA A 70 1.89 0.52 -1.16
N ALA A 71 0.72 1.10 -0.88
CA ALA A 71 0.21 1.20 0.49
C ALA A 71 -0.26 -0.14 1.10
N THR A 72 -0.41 -1.16 0.26
CA THR A 72 -0.92 -2.49 0.56
C THR A 72 0.18 -3.54 0.75
N TYR A 73 1.42 -3.27 0.31
CA TYR A 73 2.51 -4.25 0.36
C TYR A 73 2.86 -4.68 1.79
N LEU A 74 2.65 -3.80 2.78
CA LEU A 74 2.86 -4.10 4.20
C LEU A 74 2.06 -5.34 4.65
N TYR A 75 0.91 -5.61 4.04
CA TYR A 75 0.02 -6.70 4.40
C TYR A 75 0.14 -7.92 3.49
N SER A 76 1.06 -7.89 2.51
CA SER A 76 1.17 -8.93 1.48
C SER A 76 2.45 -9.74 1.62
N LYS A 77 2.30 -11.00 2.03
CA LYS A 77 3.40 -11.98 2.04
C LYS A 77 3.96 -12.21 0.64
N ALA A 78 3.09 -12.19 -0.38
CA ALA A 78 3.51 -12.30 -1.77
C ALA A 78 4.39 -11.11 -2.18
N ALA A 79 4.02 -9.88 -1.80
CA ALA A 79 4.82 -8.71 -2.10
C ALA A 79 6.20 -8.77 -1.44
N ALA A 80 6.25 -9.16 -0.16
CA ALA A 80 7.51 -9.34 0.56
C ALA A 80 8.44 -10.36 -0.14
N ALA A 81 7.90 -11.53 -0.52
CA ALA A 81 8.67 -12.56 -1.20
C ALA A 81 9.15 -12.12 -2.59
N ARG A 82 8.28 -11.49 -3.38
CA ARG A 82 8.62 -11.04 -4.73
C ARG A 82 9.61 -9.88 -4.74
N LEU A 83 9.48 -8.91 -3.82
CA LEU A 83 10.48 -7.85 -3.65
C LEU A 83 11.86 -8.44 -3.29
N ALA A 84 11.90 -9.40 -2.37
CA ALA A 84 13.15 -10.06 -2.00
C ALA A 84 13.80 -10.81 -3.17
N ASN A 85 13.00 -11.49 -3.99
CA ASN A 85 13.48 -12.30 -5.12
C ASN A 85 13.85 -11.46 -6.35
N ASP A 86 13.03 -10.47 -6.70
CA ASP A 86 13.09 -9.79 -8.01
C ASP A 86 13.89 -8.47 -7.97
N VAL A 87 13.98 -7.86 -6.79
CA VAL A 87 14.69 -6.58 -6.57
C VAL A 87 16.00 -6.78 -5.81
N GLY A 88 15.97 -7.58 -4.73
CA GLY A 88 17.14 -7.94 -3.94
C GLY A 88 17.32 -7.14 -2.64
N SER A 89 18.44 -7.40 -1.94
CA SER A 89 18.66 -6.99 -0.55
C SER A 89 19.02 -5.52 -0.33
N ASP A 90 19.44 -4.82 -1.37
CA ASP A 90 19.84 -3.41 -1.26
C ASP A 90 18.65 -2.44 -1.22
N LEU A 91 17.45 -2.95 -1.49
CA LEU A 91 16.19 -2.20 -1.47
C LEU A 91 15.94 -1.53 -0.11
N LYS A 92 15.74 -0.22 -0.11
CA LYS A 92 15.32 0.51 1.09
C LYS A 92 13.81 0.39 1.29
N ILE A 93 13.40 -0.14 2.43
CA ILE A 93 11.99 -0.29 2.80
C ILE A 93 11.58 0.84 3.73
N ILE A 94 10.52 1.55 3.38
CA ILE A 94 9.93 2.65 4.16
C ILE A 94 8.53 2.23 4.61
N ALA A 95 8.22 2.37 5.90
CA ALA A 95 6.89 2.19 6.43
C ALA A 95 6.38 3.49 7.08
N LEU A 96 5.19 3.93 6.68
CA LEU A 96 4.42 5.03 7.25
C LEU A 96 3.30 4.45 8.11
N LEU A 97 3.43 4.60 9.42
CA LEU A 97 2.44 4.12 10.39
C LEU A 97 1.66 5.29 10.98
N ARG A 98 0.45 5.01 11.45
CA ARG A 98 -0.45 5.96 12.09
C ARG A 98 -0.95 5.36 13.40
N ASN A 99 -1.42 6.19 14.33
CA ASN A 99 -2.19 5.68 15.46
C ASN A 99 -3.31 4.72 14.95
N PRO A 100 -3.37 3.46 15.43
CA PRO A 100 -4.29 2.46 14.89
C PRO A 100 -5.76 2.88 14.90
N ALA A 101 -6.22 3.54 15.96
CA ALA A 101 -7.60 4.02 16.06
C ALA A 101 -7.90 5.10 15.00
N HIS A 102 -6.96 6.02 14.77
CA HIS A 102 -7.11 7.04 13.73
C HIS A 102 -7.02 6.45 12.32
N ARG A 103 -6.21 5.40 12.11
CA ARG A 103 -6.14 4.65 10.85
C ARG A 103 -7.48 3.97 10.56
N ALA A 104 -8.02 3.24 11.55
CA ALA A 104 -9.31 2.55 11.47
C ALA A 104 -10.45 3.52 11.16
N TYR A 105 -10.51 4.65 11.87
CA TYR A 105 -11.49 5.70 11.59
C TYR A 105 -11.35 6.25 10.15
N SER A 106 -10.11 6.47 9.69
CA SER A 106 -9.87 6.94 8.33
C SER A 106 -10.25 5.92 7.26
N GLU A 107 -10.12 4.62 7.53
CA GLU A 107 -10.58 3.55 6.65
C GLU A 107 -12.11 3.49 6.61
N TYR A 108 -12.77 3.54 7.77
CA TYR A 108 -14.22 3.63 7.87
C TYR A 108 -14.78 4.78 7.04
N MET A 109 -14.21 5.99 7.18
CA MET A 109 -14.63 7.16 6.39
C MET A 109 -14.35 7.00 4.90
N HIS A 110 -13.32 6.25 4.51
CA HIS A 110 -13.04 5.95 3.11
C HIS A 110 -14.09 5.02 2.51
N LEU A 111 -14.36 3.89 3.16
CA LEU A 111 -15.37 2.92 2.74
C LEU A 111 -16.77 3.56 2.68
N LYS A 112 -17.13 4.39 3.67
CA LYS A 112 -18.41 5.13 3.67
C LYS A 112 -18.55 6.05 2.45
N ARG A 113 -17.47 6.76 2.05
CA ARG A 113 -17.47 7.59 0.84
C ARG A 113 -17.53 6.77 -0.45
N SER A 114 -16.98 5.56 -0.42
CA SER A 114 -17.07 4.60 -1.52
C SER A 114 -18.42 3.90 -1.61
N HIS A 115 -19.45 4.37 -0.88
CA HIS A 115 -20.79 3.79 -0.82
C HIS A 115 -20.81 2.32 -0.39
N VAL A 116 -19.79 1.90 0.37
CA VAL A 116 -19.80 0.60 1.04
C VAL A 116 -20.72 0.71 2.25
N GLU A 117 -21.71 -0.17 2.32
CA GLU A 117 -22.61 -0.23 3.46
C GLU A 117 -21.84 -0.70 4.70
N LEU A 118 -21.73 0.20 5.67
CA LEU A 118 -20.98 -0.01 6.91
C LEU A 118 -21.84 0.40 8.09
N ASP A 119 -22.70 -0.50 8.55
CA ASP A 119 -23.41 -0.27 9.81
C ASP A 119 -22.69 -0.94 10.98
N LEU A 120 -21.56 -0.35 11.36
CA LEU A 120 -20.80 -0.75 12.55
C LEU A 120 -21.66 -0.67 13.82
N ASN A 121 -22.57 0.32 13.89
CA ASN A 121 -23.43 0.49 15.04
C ASN A 121 -24.50 -0.60 15.09
N ALA A 122 -25.14 -0.95 13.98
CA ALA A 122 -26.07 -2.07 13.94
C ALA A 122 -25.36 -3.39 14.25
N TYR A 123 -24.15 -3.60 13.71
CA TYR A 123 -23.34 -4.77 14.04
C TYR A 123 -23.08 -4.84 15.56
N TYR A 124 -22.52 -3.79 16.15
CA TYR A 124 -22.26 -3.76 17.58
C TYR A 124 -23.53 -3.86 18.42
N ASN A 125 -24.63 -3.22 18.00
CA ASN A 125 -25.90 -3.28 18.74
C ASN A 125 -26.48 -4.70 18.76
N LYS A 126 -26.34 -5.44 17.66
CA LYS A 126 -26.79 -6.83 17.52
C LYS A 126 -25.86 -7.82 18.24
N HIS A 127 -24.55 -7.67 18.08
CA HIS A 127 -23.57 -8.66 18.53
C HIS A 127 -22.93 -8.32 19.89
N LYS A 128 -23.04 -7.07 20.34
CA LYS A 128 -22.39 -6.51 21.55
C LYS A 128 -20.87 -6.71 21.59
N THR A 129 -20.26 -6.91 20.42
CA THR A 129 -18.82 -7.11 20.24
C THR A 129 -18.36 -6.62 18.86
N ILE A 130 -17.05 -6.45 18.70
CA ILE A 130 -16.36 -6.25 17.42
C ILE A 130 -15.42 -7.44 17.25
N ASP A 131 -15.69 -8.30 16.29
CA ASP A 131 -14.97 -9.54 16.04
C ASP A 131 -14.70 -9.77 14.55
N LEU A 132 -14.05 -10.88 14.22
CA LEU A 132 -13.67 -11.25 12.85
C LEU A 132 -14.86 -11.42 11.90
N GLN A 133 -16.09 -11.53 12.42
CA GLN A 133 -17.31 -11.66 11.62
C GLN A 133 -17.88 -10.31 11.19
N MET A 134 -17.35 -9.20 11.73
CA MET A 134 -17.73 -7.86 11.32
C MET A 134 -17.35 -7.63 9.84
N PRO A 135 -18.28 -7.14 9.01
CA PRO A 135 -17.96 -6.74 7.65
C PRO A 135 -16.79 -5.76 7.63
N HIS A 136 -15.83 -6.00 6.74
CA HIS A 136 -14.62 -5.20 6.61
C HIS A 136 -13.74 -5.13 7.87
N TYR A 137 -13.82 -6.12 8.77
CA TYR A 137 -12.95 -6.19 9.94
C TYR A 137 -11.47 -6.14 9.56
N ASN A 138 -11.08 -6.87 8.51
CA ASN A 138 -9.68 -6.91 8.08
C ASN A 138 -9.18 -5.52 7.68
N GLU A 139 -9.95 -4.83 6.84
CA GLU A 139 -9.63 -3.48 6.38
C GLU A 139 -9.65 -2.50 7.55
N ILE A 140 -10.72 -2.45 8.35
CA ILE A 140 -10.88 -1.40 9.36
C ILE A 140 -9.98 -1.64 10.57
N ILE A 141 -9.96 -2.87 11.08
CA ILE A 141 -9.35 -3.21 12.37
C ILE A 141 -8.02 -3.94 12.19
N ASP A 142 -8.00 -5.06 11.48
CA ASP A 142 -6.83 -5.96 11.47
C ASP A 142 -5.58 -5.27 10.92
N ARG A 143 -5.70 -4.65 9.75
CA ARG A 143 -4.63 -3.86 9.13
C ARG A 143 -4.12 -2.70 10.01
N GLY A 144 -4.90 -2.28 11.01
CA GLY A 144 -4.48 -1.28 12.00
C GLY A 144 -3.39 -1.75 12.97
N PHE A 145 -3.22 -3.06 13.15
CA PHE A 145 -2.20 -3.61 14.03
C PHE A 145 -0.83 -3.77 13.36
N TYR A 146 -0.75 -3.64 12.03
CA TYR A 146 0.48 -3.66 11.22
C TYR A 146 1.33 -4.95 11.28
N ALA A 147 1.08 -5.84 12.22
CA ALA A 147 1.73 -7.13 12.38
C ALA A 147 0.67 -8.18 12.69
N ARG A 148 0.60 -9.21 11.86
CA ARG A 148 0.05 -10.53 12.19
C ARG A 148 0.97 -11.61 11.62
#